data_AF-A0A850G497-F1
#
_entry.id   AF-A0A850G497-F1
#
_cell.length_a   1.000
_cell.length_b   1.000
_cell.length_c   1.000
_cell.angle_alpha   90.00
_cell.angle_beta   90.00
_cell.angle_gamma   90.00
#
_symmetry.space_group_name_H-M   'P 1'
#
loop_
_entity.id
_entity.type
_entity.pdbx_description
1 polymer ?
#
loop_
_entity_poly.entity_id
_entity_poly.type
_entity_poly.pdbx_seq_one_letter_code
_entity_poly.pdbx_strand_id
1 'polypeptide(L)' 'MDHDPLDDIVRELLLERTRDLDGPRLAAYIDGWGSLLKLLERSELIMPSAPPQLREGVDMLLRRIRLAQTRVLEDDE' A
#
# COMPACT_ATOMS: atom_id res chain seq x y z
N MET A 1 0.74 20.53 -5.22
CA MET A 1 0.05 19.30 -4.79
C MET A 1 0.13 19.27 -3.27
N ASP A 2 -0.98 18.99 -2.58
CA ASP A 2 -0.95 18.87 -1.12
C ASP A 2 -0.08 17.66 -0.75
N HIS A 3 0.94 17.91 0.05
CA HIS A 3 1.84 16.88 0.56
C HIS A 3 1.12 16.06 1.63
N ASP A 4 0.86 14.77 1.35
CA ASP A 4 0.29 13.82 2.32
C ASP A 4 1.46 13.13 3.06
N PRO A 5 1.58 13.24 4.39
CA PRO A 5 2.65 12.58 5.15
C PRO A 5 2.70 11.05 4.97
N LEU A 6 1.60 10.44 4.51
CA LEU A 6 1.58 9.02 4.17
C LEU A 6 2.47 8.71 2.94
N ASP A 7 2.65 9.66 2.03
CA ASP A 7 3.50 9.51 0.84
C ASP A 7 4.96 9.36 1.24
N ASP A 8 5.42 10.15 2.23
CA ASP A 8 6.79 10.03 2.75
C ASP A 8 7.03 8.67 3.38
N ILE A 9 6.09 8.19 4.21
CA ILE A 9 6.20 6.88 4.85
C ILE A 9 6.25 5.76 3.80
N VAL A 10 5.39 5.85 2.78
CA VAL A 10 5.35 4.87 1.68
C VAL A 10 6.65 4.91 0.87
N ARG A 11 7.17 6.10 0.56
CA ARG A 11 8.43 6.30 -0.17
C ARG A 11 9.62 5.75 0.62
N GLU A 12 9.74 6.08 1.91
CA GLU A 12 10.79 5.56 2.78
C GLU A 12 10.74 4.04 2.88
N LEU A 13 9.55 3.45 3.05
CA LEU A 13 9.37 2.00 3.12
C LEU A 13 9.74 1.32 1.80
N LEU A 14 9.39 1.92 0.65
CA LEU A 14 9.83 1.43 -0.66
C LEU A 14 11.35 1.46 -0.76
N LEU A 15 11.97 2.61 -0.53
CA LEU A 15 13.42 2.79 -0.63
C LEU A 15 14.18 1.85 0.30
N GLU A 16 13.70 1.64 1.53
CA GLU A 16 14.32 0.71 2.47
C GLU A 16 14.23 -0.74 1.99
N ARG A 17 13.05 -1.17 1.53
CA ARG A 17 12.78 -2.57 1.18
C ARG A 17 13.29 -2.97 -0.19
N THR A 18 13.53 -2.00 -1.08
CA THR A 18 13.95 -2.25 -2.45
C THR A 18 15.40 -1.90 -2.75
N ARG A 19 16.14 -1.33 -1.79
CA ARG A 19 17.51 -0.80 -1.93
C ARG A 19 18.48 -1.70 -2.72
N ASP A 20 18.46 -3.02 -2.43
CA ASP A 20 19.41 -3.99 -2.98
C ASP A 20 18.75 -4.96 -3.98
N LEU A 21 17.55 -4.63 -4.48
CA LEU A 21 16.84 -5.43 -5.46
C LEU A 21 17.26 -5.04 -6.88
N ASP A 22 17.50 -6.04 -7.72
CA ASP A 22 17.60 -5.83 -9.17
C ASP A 22 16.22 -5.59 -9.78
N GLY A 23 16.18 -5.11 -11.02
CA GLY A 23 14.94 -4.77 -11.72
C GLY A 23 13.85 -5.84 -11.63
N PRO A 24 14.13 -7.13 -11.91
CA PRO A 24 13.13 -8.20 -11.79
C PRO A 24 12.60 -8.37 -10.36
N ARG A 25 13.47 -8.35 -9.34
CA ARG A 25 13.03 -8.48 -7.94
C ARG A 25 12.26 -7.25 -7.47
N LEU A 26 12.64 -6.06 -7.92
CA LEU A 26 11.90 -4.82 -7.66
C LEU A 26 10.48 -4.89 -8.22
N ALA A 27 10.34 -5.29 -9.49
CA ALA A 27 9.04 -5.44 -10.13
C ALA A 27 8.16 -6.46 -9.39
N ALA A 28 8.72 -7.61 -9.03
CA ALA A 28 8.02 -8.64 -8.26
C ALA A 28 7.60 -8.15 -6.86
N TYR A 29 8.43 -7.34 -6.20
CA TYR A 29 8.10 -6.72 -4.91
C TYR A 29 6.92 -5.76 -5.01
N ILE A 30 6.95 -4.84 -5.99
CA ILE A 30 5.88 -3.86 -6.22
C ILE A 30 4.55 -4.58 -6.54
N ASP A 31 4.58 -5.58 -7.43
CA ASP A 31 3.39 -6.36 -7.79
C ASP A 31 2.85 -7.19 -6.61
N GLY A 32 3.76 -7.80 -5.83
CA GLY A 32 3.41 -8.53 -4.61
C GLY A 32 2.73 -7.64 -3.57
N TRP A 33 3.21 -6.41 -3.40
CA TRP A 33 2.58 -5.45 -2.49
C TRP A 33 1.18 -5.06 -2.97
N GLY A 34 1.01 -4.74 -4.26
CA GLY A 34 -0.30 -4.46 -4.83
C GLY A 34 -1.28 -5.63 -4.66
N SER A 35 -0.79 -6.86 -4.81
CA SER A 35 -1.57 -8.09 -4.58
C SER A 35 -1.97 -8.28 -3.12
N LEU A 36 -1.08 -7.97 -2.18
CA LEU A 36 -1.39 -7.99 -0.75
C LEU A 36 -2.47 -6.97 -0.39
N LEU A 37 -2.38 -5.73 -0.91
CA LEU A 37 -3.40 -4.71 -0.66
C LEU A 37 -4.78 -5.15 -1.19
N LYS A 38 -4.84 -5.74 -2.40
CA LYS A 38 -6.07 -6.31 -2.97
C LYS A 38 -6.65 -7.44 -2.11
N LEU A 39 -5.80 -8.25 -1.48
CA LEU A 39 -6.26 -9.29 -0.56
C LEU A 39 -6.87 -8.65 0.70
N LEU A 40 -6.17 -7.66 1.28
CA LEU A 40 -6.62 -6.95 2.49
C LEU A 40 -7.92 -6.16 2.27
N GLU A 41 -8.18 -5.69 1.04
CA GLU A 41 -9.46 -5.07 0.64
C GLU A 41 -10.66 -6.01 0.81
N ARG A 42 -10.46 -7.33 0.94
CA ARG A 42 -11.50 -8.30 1.32
C ARG A 42 -11.61 -8.45 2.82
N SER A 43 -11.70 -7.32 3.53
CA SER A 43 -11.64 -7.25 4.99
C SER A 43 -12.76 -8.05 5.67
N GLU A 44 -13.90 -8.25 4.98
CA GLU A 44 -15.01 -9.09 5.41
C GLU A 44 -14.64 -10.58 5.51
N LEU A 45 -13.71 -11.05 4.68
CA LEU A 45 -13.25 -12.44 4.69
C LEU A 45 -12.10 -12.66 5.69
N ILE A 46 -11.26 -11.64 5.87
CA ILE A 46 -10.07 -11.73 6.73
C ILE A 46 -10.43 -11.49 8.20
N MET A 47 -11.42 -10.62 8.45
CA MET A 47 -11.90 -10.26 9.78
C MET A 47 -13.42 -10.45 9.89
N PRO A 48 -13.93 -11.68 9.75
CA PRO A 48 -15.36 -11.94 9.65
C PRO A 48 -16.14 -11.53 10.93
N SER A 49 -15.48 -11.60 12.08
CA SER A 49 -16.07 -11.26 13.38
C SER A 49 -15.79 -9.81 13.82
N ALA A 50 -15.11 -9.00 13.00
CA ALA A 50 -14.82 -7.63 13.35
C ALA A 50 -16.10 -6.76 13.32
N PRO A 51 -16.24 -5.80 14.25
CA PRO A 51 -17.31 -4.81 14.19
C PRO A 51 -17.27 -4.03 12.86
N PRO A 52 -18.41 -3.59 12.32
CA PRO A 52 -18.46 -2.84 11.06
C PRO A 52 -17.55 -1.62 11.03
N GLN A 53 -17.46 -0.87 12.13
CA GLN A 53 -16.63 0.33 12.25
C GLN A 53 -15.15 0.03 12.09
N LEU A 54 -14.70 -1.15 12.55
CA LEU A 54 -13.32 -1.57 12.39
C LEU A 54 -13.02 -1.94 10.93
N ARG A 55 -13.95 -2.63 10.25
CA ARG A 55 -13.82 -2.95 8.82
C ARG A 55 -13.79 -1.69 7.96
N GLU A 56 -14.70 -0.75 8.23
CA GLU A 56 -14.73 0.56 7.56
C GLU A 56 -13.42 1.34 7.76
N GLY A 57 -12.90 1.36 8.98
CA GLY A 57 -11.61 2.00 9.30
C GLY A 57 -10.44 1.38 8.55
N VAL A 58 -10.40 0.04 8.46
CA VAL A 58 -9.38 -0.68 7.70
C VAL A 58 -9.52 -0.42 6.20
N ASP A 59 -10.73 -0.49 5.64
CA ASP A 59 -10.97 -0.19 4.23
C ASP A 59 -10.58 1.25 3.87
N MET A 60 -10.82 2.21 4.76
CA MET A 60 -10.40 3.60 4.57
C MET A 60 -8.87 3.72 4.59
N LEU A 61 -8.20 3.05 5.54
CA LEU A 61 -6.75 3.04 5.63
C LEU A 61 -6.10 2.42 4.38
N LEU A 62 -6.59 1.26 3.94
CA LEU A 62 -6.10 0.57 2.75
C LEU A 62 -6.24 1.43 1.49
N ARG A 63 -7.37 2.12 1.33
CA ARG A 63 -7.55 3.08 0.23
C ARG A 63 -6.53 4.21 0.27
N ARG A 64 -6.25 4.78 1.44
CA ARG A 64 -5.23 5.83 1.59
C ARG A 64 -3.83 5.33 1.24
N ILE A 65 -3.45 4.14 1.71
CA ILE A 65 -2.14 3.53 1.39
C ILE A 65 -2.02 3.29 -0.11
N ARG A 66 -3.07 2.79 -0.76
CA ARG A 66 -3.08 2.54 -2.20
C ARG A 66 -2.92 3.83 -3.01
N LEU A 67 -3.60 4.90 -2.62
CA LEU A 67 -3.44 6.20 -3.26
C LEU A 67 -2.02 6.75 -3.09
N ALA A 68 -1.45 6.64 -1.88
CA ALA A 68 -0.07 7.03 -1.61
C ALA A 68 0.94 6.23 -2.44
N GLN A 69 0.75 4.91 -2.55
CA GLN A 69 1.57 4.04 -3.39
C GLN A 69 1.52 4.49 -4.86
N THR A 70 0.32 4.75 -5.40
CA THR A 70 0.17 5.24 -6.77
C THR A 70 0.89 6.56 -6.98
N ARG A 71 0.67 7.55 -6.11
CA ARG A 71 1.34 8.86 -6.20
C ARG A 71 2.86 8.74 -6.17
N VAL A 72 3.41 7.97 -5.22
CA VAL A 72 4.87 7.81 -5.08
C VAL A 72 5.49 7.12 -6.29
N LEU A 73 4.80 6.13 -6.90
CA LEU A 73 5.30 5.44 -8.08
C LEU A 73 5.12 6.25 -9.38
N GLU A 74 4.11 7.11 -9.45
CA GLU A 74 3.88 8.02 -10.59
C GLU A 74 4.75 9.28 -10.54
N ASP A 75 5.15 9.75 -9.34
CA ASP A 75 6.02 10.93 -9.16
C ASP A 75 7.47 10.73 -9.64
N ASP A 76 7.90 9.49 -9.85
CA ASP A 76 9.26 9.15 -10.30
C ASP A 76 9.38 9.08 -11.86
N GLU A 77 8.31 9.39 -12.62
CA GLU A 77 8.31 9.61 -14.09
C GLU A 77 8.38 11.10 -14.48
#